data_AF-A0A931U8N6-F1
#
_entry.id   AF-A0A931U8N6-F1
#
_cell.length_a   1.000
_cell.length_b   1.000
_cell.length_c   1.000
_cell.angle_alpha   90.00
_cell.angle_beta   90.00
_cell.angle_gamma   90.00
#
_symmetry.space_group_name_H-M   'P 1'
#
loop_
_entity.id
_entity.type
_entity.pdbx_description
1 polymer ?
#
loop_
_entity_poly.entity_id
_entity_poly.type
_entity_poly.pdbx_seq_one_letter_code
_entity_poly.pdbx_strand_id
1 'polypeptide(L)'
;MIVKSLLKLIDEAIMPAAALIIGKMLGLLLASLYFQLPFTVQAGHFLKILPAVEFANLKDYILAESYSNMGMFIAASLGTLLVIIQAHYFHESHIHPTLHAKLVALNLENLVAPSYHLYHQAAIWLIFLWLTVGFLIISTVLGITYPYLAFIAFIVAANFSWVFAIDIEREIELSRN
;
A
#
# COMPACT_ATOMS: atom_id res chain seq x y z
N MET A 1 -9.62 1.73 26.89
CA MET A 1 -10.00 1.20 25.56
C MET A 1 -9.21 1.88 24.43
N ILE A 2 -9.17 3.21 24.41
CA ILE A 2 -8.49 4.03 23.37
C ILE A 2 -6.97 3.71 23.24
N VAL A 3 -6.24 3.59 24.36
CA VAL A 3 -4.79 3.30 24.33
C VAL A 3 -4.46 1.95 23.69
N LYS A 4 -5.29 0.91 23.91
CA LYS A 4 -5.12 -0.40 23.27
C LYS A 4 -5.39 -0.35 21.77
N SER A 5 -6.35 0.48 21.34
CA SER A 5 -6.65 0.70 19.92
C SER A 5 -5.51 1.45 19.21
N LEU A 6 -4.95 2.48 19.84
CA LEU A 6 -3.82 3.24 19.31
C LEU A 6 -2.55 2.40 19.14
N LEU A 7 -2.21 1.56 20.12
CA LEU A 7 -1.06 0.65 20.01
C LEU A 7 -1.24 -0.33 18.84
N LYS A 8 -2.45 -0.90 18.69
CA LYS A 8 -2.76 -1.80 17.58
C LYS A 8 -2.66 -1.10 16.21
N LEU A 9 -3.08 0.16 16.13
CA LEU A 9 -2.92 0.99 14.92
C LEU A 9 -1.45 1.20 14.55
N ILE A 10 -0.59 1.42 15.54
CA ILE A 10 0.86 1.59 15.31
C ILE A 10 1.46 0.27 14.82
N ASP A 11 1.17 -0.85 15.48
CA ASP A 11 1.71 -2.15 15.10
C ASP A 11 1.29 -2.55 13.67
N GLU A 12 0.03 -2.33 13.32
CA GLU A 12 -0.50 -2.67 11.99
C GLU A 12 0.00 -1.70 10.90
N ALA A 13 0.42 -0.48 11.26
CA ALA A 13 0.98 0.50 10.34
C ALA A 13 2.44 0.21 9.94
N ILE A 14 3.17 -0.61 10.71
CA ILE A 14 4.57 -0.97 10.40
C ILE A 14 4.66 -1.69 9.06
N MET A 15 3.74 -2.63 8.81
CA MET A 15 3.75 -3.45 7.59
C MET A 15 3.55 -2.62 6.30
N PRO A 16 2.52 -1.76 6.18
CA PRO A 16 2.40 -0.82 5.07
C PRO A 16 3.63 0.06 4.92
N ALA A 17 4.11 0.67 6.00
CA ALA A 17 5.26 1.57 5.94
C ALA A 17 6.52 0.88 5.38
N ALA A 18 6.82 -0.33 5.87
CA ALA A 18 7.93 -1.13 5.38
C ALA A 18 7.73 -1.51 3.90
N ALA A 19 6.53 -1.94 3.51
CA ALA A 19 6.22 -2.33 2.14
C ALA A 19 6.39 -1.16 1.15
N LEU A 20 5.95 0.05 1.52
CA LEU A 20 6.12 1.26 0.71
C LEU A 20 7.60 1.61 0.51
N ILE A 21 8.39 1.59 1.59
CA ILE A 21 9.84 1.86 1.53
C ILE A 21 10.53 0.82 0.63
N ILE A 22 10.27 -0.47 0.87
CA ILE A 22 10.86 -1.55 0.08
C ILE A 22 10.43 -1.43 -1.40
N GLY A 23 9.15 -1.20 -1.67
CA GLY A 23 8.63 -1.00 -3.03
C GLY A 23 9.29 0.18 -3.73
N LYS A 24 9.50 1.30 -3.02
CA LYS A 24 10.22 2.46 -3.53
C LYS A 24 11.67 2.13 -3.89
N MET A 25 12.39 1.52 -2.96
CA MET A 25 13.80 1.15 -3.15
C MET A 25 14.00 0.12 -4.26
N LEU A 26 13.12 -0.87 -4.37
CA LEU A 26 13.12 -1.84 -5.46
C LEU A 26 12.80 -1.18 -6.79
N GLY A 27 11.82 -0.29 -6.85
CA GLY A 27 11.49 0.46 -8.07
C GLY A 27 12.68 1.30 -8.55
N LEU A 28 13.38 1.97 -7.62
CA LEU A 28 14.60 2.72 -7.92
C LEU A 28 15.69 1.80 -8.49
N LEU A 29 16.00 0.70 -7.79
CA LEU A 29 17.03 -0.25 -8.20
C LEU A 29 16.73 -0.85 -9.59
N LEU A 30 15.50 -1.31 -9.81
CA LEU A 30 15.08 -1.91 -11.08
C LEU A 30 15.17 -0.89 -12.22
N ALA A 31 14.75 0.36 -12.00
CA ALA A 31 14.86 1.40 -13.01
C ALA A 31 16.32 1.70 -13.36
N SER A 32 17.17 1.89 -12.34
CA SER A 32 18.59 2.17 -12.54
C SER A 32 19.29 1.04 -13.31
N LEU A 33 18.98 -0.23 -13.00
CA LEU A 33 19.55 -1.38 -13.70
C LEU A 33 19.00 -1.54 -15.12
N TYR A 34 17.68 -1.43 -15.31
CA TYR A 34 17.03 -1.65 -16.61
C TYR A 34 17.38 -0.57 -17.64
N PHE A 35 17.40 0.70 -17.21
CA PHE A 35 17.72 1.84 -18.09
C PHE A 35 19.21 2.19 -18.10
N GLN A 36 20.05 1.44 -17.39
CA GLN A 36 21.50 1.66 -17.29
C GLN A 36 21.85 3.09 -16.87
N LEU A 37 21.12 3.62 -15.88
CA LEU A 37 21.27 5.00 -15.46
C LEU A 37 22.58 5.18 -14.68
N PRO A 38 23.45 6.14 -15.05
CA PRO A 38 24.67 6.40 -14.30
C PRO A 38 24.30 7.05 -12.96
N PHE A 39 24.53 6.33 -11.87
CA PHE A 39 24.31 6.83 -10.52
C PHE A 39 25.55 6.69 -9.65
N THR A 40 25.69 7.59 -8.69
CA THR A 40 26.69 7.50 -7.62
C THR A 40 25.99 7.44 -6.28
N VAL A 41 26.55 6.68 -5.33
CA VAL A 41 26.03 6.63 -3.97
C VAL A 41 26.89 7.54 -3.11
N GLN A 42 26.29 8.60 -2.58
CA GLN A 42 26.95 9.53 -1.67
C GLN A 42 26.28 9.49 -0.29
N ALA A 43 27.01 9.90 0.75
CA ALA A 43 26.40 10.10 2.06
C ALA A 43 25.39 11.26 1.96
N GLY A 44 24.13 11.02 2.31
CA GLY A 44 23.05 11.97 2.04
C GLY A 44 23.25 13.32 2.73
N HIS A 45 22.95 14.41 2.01
CA HIS A 45 23.10 15.79 2.51
C HIS A 45 22.22 16.13 3.72
N PHE A 46 21.00 15.59 3.80
CA PHE A 46 19.98 16.00 4.79
C PHE A 46 20.10 15.28 6.14
N LEU A 47 20.55 14.01 6.15
CA LEU A 47 20.69 13.24 7.40
C LEU A 47 22.08 12.62 7.62
N LYS A 48 23.01 12.67 6.65
CA LYS A 48 24.36 12.03 6.65
C LYS A 48 24.43 10.53 6.99
N ILE A 49 23.36 9.95 7.52
CA ILE A 49 23.25 8.56 7.99
C ILE A 49 22.72 7.67 6.86
N LEU A 50 21.91 8.23 5.95
CA LEU A 50 21.31 7.48 4.85
C LEU A 50 22.07 7.71 3.54
N PRO A 51 22.34 6.65 2.76
CA PRO A 51 22.91 6.79 1.43
C PRO A 51 21.92 7.52 0.51
N ALA A 52 22.40 8.51 -0.23
CA ALA A 52 21.66 9.20 -1.28
C ALA A 52 22.17 8.73 -2.64
N VAL A 53 21.24 8.47 -3.55
CA VAL A 53 21.54 8.12 -4.94
C VAL A 53 21.50 9.41 -5.76
N GLU A 54 22.64 9.80 -6.32
CA GLU A 54 22.76 10.97 -7.18
C GLU A 54 22.88 10.54 -8.64
N PHE A 55 22.14 11.20 -9.52
CA PHE A 55 22.16 10.99 -10.96
C PHE A 55 22.83 12.16 -11.65
N ALA A 56 23.59 11.88 -12.71
CA ALA A 56 24.38 12.91 -13.41
C ALA A 56 23.53 13.97 -14.13
N ASN A 57 22.27 13.67 -14.44
CA ASN A 57 21.37 14.59 -15.13
C ASN A 57 19.95 14.53 -14.55
N LEU A 58 19.21 15.62 -14.72
CA LEU A 58 17.84 15.77 -14.22
C LEU A 58 16.87 14.77 -14.87
N LYS A 59 17.12 14.40 -16.12
CA LYS A 59 16.24 13.49 -16.88
C LYS A 59 16.27 12.07 -16.28
N ASP A 60 17.45 11.57 -15.98
CA ASP A 60 17.69 10.25 -15.40
C ASP A 60 17.19 10.22 -13.96
N TYR A 61 17.36 11.32 -13.21
CA TYR A 61 16.75 11.49 -11.89
C TYR A 61 15.23 11.36 -11.95
N ILE A 62 14.56 12.13 -12.82
CA ILE A 62 13.09 12.09 -12.95
C ILE A 62 12.62 10.70 -13.40
N LEU A 63 13.35 10.05 -14.30
CA LEU A 63 13.03 8.69 -14.75
C LEU A 63 13.12 7.70 -13.59
N ALA A 64 14.26 7.66 -12.90
CA ALA A 64 14.50 6.77 -11.77
C ALA A 64 13.49 7.01 -10.64
N GLU A 65 13.22 8.28 -10.30
CA GLU A 65 12.27 8.66 -9.25
C GLU A 65 10.83 8.32 -9.63
N SER A 66 10.45 8.44 -10.90
CA SER A 66 9.12 8.04 -11.36
C SER A 66 8.88 6.53 -11.23
N TYR A 67 9.85 5.70 -11.58
CA TYR A 67 9.74 4.24 -11.42
C TYR A 67 9.85 3.79 -9.96
N SER A 68 10.68 4.47 -9.16
CA SER A 68 10.73 4.35 -7.70
C SER A 68 9.34 4.62 -7.09
N ASN A 69 8.70 5.71 -7.49
CA ASN A 69 7.35 6.08 -7.08
C ASN A 69 6.27 5.13 -7.58
N MET A 70 6.44 4.57 -8.78
CA MET A 70 5.58 3.51 -9.29
C MET A 70 5.70 2.23 -8.44
N GLY A 71 6.91 1.83 -8.05
CA GLY A 71 7.14 0.68 -7.17
C GLY A 71 6.48 0.84 -5.81
N MET A 72 6.61 2.02 -5.20
CA MET A 72 5.91 2.38 -3.95
C MET A 72 4.39 2.28 -4.11
N PHE A 73 3.85 2.83 -5.20
CA PHE A 73 2.41 2.82 -5.49
C PHE A 73 1.87 1.40 -5.73
N ILE A 74 2.63 0.55 -6.44
CA ILE A 74 2.28 -0.85 -6.64
C ILE A 74 2.24 -1.59 -5.28
N ALA A 75 3.24 -1.38 -4.42
CA ALA A 75 3.26 -2.00 -3.09
C ALA A 75 2.04 -1.60 -2.25
N ALA A 76 1.72 -0.30 -2.22
CA ALA A 76 0.53 0.21 -1.53
C ALA A 76 -0.76 -0.39 -2.10
N SER A 77 -0.90 -0.41 -3.42
CA SER A 77 -2.10 -0.91 -4.10
C SER A 77 -2.28 -2.42 -3.90
N LEU A 78 -1.22 -3.22 -4.00
CA LEU A 78 -1.29 -4.66 -3.79
C LEU A 78 -1.63 -4.99 -2.34
N GLY A 79 -1.03 -4.30 -1.37
CA GLY A 79 -1.36 -4.52 0.04
C GLY A 79 -2.82 -4.18 0.35
N THR A 80 -3.32 -3.04 -0.14
CA THR A 80 -4.75 -2.68 0.01
C THR A 80 -5.66 -3.68 -0.67
N LEU A 81 -5.33 -4.12 -1.90
CA LEU A 81 -6.11 -5.10 -2.63
C LEU A 81 -6.18 -6.44 -1.88
N LEU A 82 -5.06 -6.92 -1.35
CA LEU A 82 -5.01 -8.17 -0.58
C LEU A 82 -5.94 -8.11 0.63
N VAL A 83 -5.92 -7.01 1.38
CA VAL A 83 -6.75 -6.88 2.58
C VAL A 83 -8.23 -6.65 2.25
N ILE A 84 -8.55 -5.93 1.17
CA ILE A 84 -9.95 -5.82 0.69
C ILE A 84 -10.49 -7.18 0.24
N ILE A 85 -9.71 -7.96 -0.49
CA ILE A 85 -10.10 -9.33 -0.88
C ILE A 85 -10.31 -10.18 0.38
N GLN A 86 -9.46 -10.05 1.39
CA GLN A 86 -9.62 -10.76 2.65
C GLN A 86 -10.88 -10.34 3.41
N ALA A 87 -11.14 -9.04 3.51
CA ALA A 87 -12.35 -8.50 4.13
C ALA A 87 -13.64 -9.03 3.47
N HIS A 88 -13.64 -9.12 2.13
CA HIS A 88 -14.81 -9.51 1.35
C HIS A 88 -15.10 -11.02 1.34
N TYR A 89 -14.06 -11.87 1.27
CA TYR A 89 -14.23 -13.31 1.04
C TYR A 89 -13.92 -14.20 2.25
N PHE A 90 -13.08 -13.76 3.19
CA PHE A 90 -12.55 -14.60 4.28
C PHE A 90 -13.03 -14.14 5.66
N HIS A 91 -14.27 -13.68 5.70
CA HIS A 91 -14.90 -13.12 6.89
C HIS A 91 -15.60 -14.19 7.72
N GLU A 92 -15.31 -14.30 9.02
CA GLU A 92 -15.91 -15.32 9.91
C GLU A 92 -17.45 -15.29 9.92
N SER A 93 -18.07 -14.11 9.83
CA SER A 93 -19.53 -13.93 9.90
C SER A 93 -20.29 -14.49 8.69
N HIS A 94 -19.66 -14.51 7.50
CA HIS A 94 -20.36 -14.84 6.24
C HIS A 94 -19.59 -15.80 5.33
N ILE A 95 -18.52 -16.43 5.83
CA ILE A 95 -17.76 -17.41 5.04
C ILE A 95 -18.67 -18.58 4.63
N HIS A 96 -18.72 -18.86 3.33
CA HIS A 96 -19.55 -19.95 2.83
C HIS A 96 -19.06 -21.29 3.42
N PRO A 97 -19.94 -22.17 3.94
CA PRO A 97 -19.53 -23.39 4.64
C PRO A 97 -18.61 -24.30 3.83
N THR A 98 -18.81 -24.36 2.50
CA THR A 98 -17.95 -25.14 1.60
C THR A 98 -16.58 -24.50 1.37
N LEU A 99 -16.47 -23.16 1.46
CA LEU A 99 -15.19 -22.45 1.39
C LEU A 99 -14.41 -22.67 2.71
N HIS A 100 -15.09 -22.54 3.85
CA HIS A 100 -14.50 -22.77 5.17
C HIS A 100 -13.95 -24.20 5.29
N ALA A 101 -14.76 -25.22 4.90
CA ALA A 101 -14.32 -26.60 4.92
C ALA A 101 -13.09 -26.86 4.02
N LYS A 102 -13.00 -26.17 2.87
CA LYS A 102 -11.82 -26.25 1.98
C LYS A 102 -10.60 -25.59 2.60
N LEU A 103 -10.74 -24.43 3.25
CA LEU A 103 -9.62 -23.75 3.91
C LEU A 103 -9.06 -24.60 5.05
N VAL A 104 -9.92 -25.19 5.87
CA VAL A 104 -9.50 -26.13 6.93
C VAL A 104 -8.81 -27.35 6.34
N ALA A 105 -9.33 -27.93 5.26
CA ALA A 105 -8.70 -29.07 4.58
C ALA A 105 -7.31 -28.74 4.00
N LEU A 106 -7.01 -27.46 3.76
CA LEU A 106 -5.72 -26.98 3.25
C LEU A 106 -4.81 -26.42 4.37
N ASN A 107 -5.20 -26.51 5.65
CA ASN A 107 -4.53 -25.85 6.79
C ASN A 107 -4.39 -24.32 6.60
N LEU A 108 -5.40 -23.70 5.98
CA LEU A 108 -5.49 -22.27 5.70
C LEU A 108 -6.53 -21.56 6.58
N GLU A 109 -6.95 -22.14 7.71
CA GLU A 109 -7.92 -21.49 8.62
C GLU A 109 -7.44 -20.12 9.13
N ASN A 110 -6.12 -19.89 9.21
CA ASN A 110 -5.53 -18.60 9.61
C ASN A 110 -5.84 -17.45 8.64
N LEU A 111 -6.34 -17.73 7.43
CA LEU A 111 -6.81 -16.71 6.49
C LEU A 111 -8.19 -16.16 6.86
N VAL A 112 -8.94 -16.88 7.70
CA VAL A 112 -10.23 -16.44 8.23
C VAL A 112 -9.94 -15.58 9.45
N ALA A 113 -10.39 -14.32 9.43
CA ALA A 113 -10.11 -13.39 10.51
C ALA A 113 -11.39 -12.67 10.99
N PRO A 114 -11.42 -12.23 12.26
CA PRO A 114 -12.55 -11.49 12.81
C PRO A 114 -12.75 -10.15 12.09
N SER A 115 -14.00 -9.73 11.92
CA SER A 115 -14.44 -8.50 11.25
C SER A 115 -13.63 -7.28 11.67
N TYR A 116 -13.48 -7.11 12.98
CA TYR A 116 -12.79 -5.98 13.57
C TYR A 116 -11.32 -5.89 13.11
N HIS A 117 -10.64 -7.03 12.97
CA HIS A 117 -9.24 -7.07 12.52
C HIS A 117 -9.12 -6.70 11.05
N LEU A 118 -9.95 -7.31 10.20
CA LEU A 118 -9.92 -7.09 8.75
C LEU A 118 -10.25 -5.65 8.38
N TYR A 119 -11.30 -5.06 8.98
CA TYR A 119 -11.66 -3.67 8.71
C TYR A 119 -10.62 -2.66 9.20
N HIS A 120 -9.99 -2.91 10.36
CA HIS A 120 -8.90 -2.04 10.84
C HIS A 120 -7.70 -2.11 9.90
N GLN A 121 -7.31 -3.31 9.49
CA GLN A 121 -6.20 -3.51 8.58
C GLN A 121 -6.48 -2.87 7.21
N ALA A 122 -7.69 -3.07 6.66
CA ALA A 122 -8.10 -2.49 5.38
C ALA A 122 -8.09 -0.96 5.43
N ALA A 123 -8.61 -0.37 6.51
CA ALA A 123 -8.59 1.08 6.71
C ALA A 123 -7.16 1.63 6.76
N ILE A 124 -6.25 0.97 7.46
CA ILE A 124 -4.84 1.38 7.55
C ILE A 124 -4.18 1.33 6.18
N TRP A 125 -4.31 0.23 5.44
CA TRP A 125 -3.76 0.12 4.08
C TRP A 125 -4.36 1.17 3.13
N LEU A 126 -5.66 1.45 3.25
CA LEU A 126 -6.31 2.49 2.46
C LEU A 126 -5.79 3.89 2.79
N ILE A 127 -5.52 4.18 4.07
CA ILE A 127 -4.87 5.43 4.50
C ILE A 127 -3.48 5.56 3.87
N PHE A 128 -2.66 4.51 3.91
CA PHE A 128 -1.33 4.52 3.29
C PHE A 128 -1.38 4.67 1.76
N LEU A 129 -2.40 4.09 1.11
CA LEU A 129 -2.64 4.30 -0.31
C LEU A 129 -2.99 5.76 -0.61
N TRP A 130 -3.86 6.39 0.19
CA TRP A 130 -4.18 7.82 0.04
C TRP A 130 -2.99 8.73 0.36
N LEU A 131 -2.16 8.41 1.36
CA LEU A 131 -0.91 9.12 1.61
C LEU A 131 0.04 9.02 0.42
N THR A 132 0.08 7.86 -0.23
CA THR A 132 0.85 7.66 -1.47
C THR A 132 0.30 8.54 -2.60
N VAL A 133 -1.02 8.63 -2.77
CA VAL A 133 -1.65 9.55 -3.74
C VAL A 133 -1.24 11.00 -3.46
N GLY A 134 -1.35 11.45 -2.21
CA GLY A 134 -0.95 12.81 -1.81
C GLY A 134 0.52 13.09 -2.10
N PHE A 135 1.41 12.14 -1.78
CA PHE A 135 2.83 12.22 -2.09
C PHE A 135 3.10 12.31 -3.60
N LEU A 136 2.40 11.52 -4.42
CA LEU A 136 2.54 11.55 -5.88
C LEU A 136 2.04 12.86 -6.50
N ILE A 137 0.95 13.43 -5.96
CA ILE A 137 0.46 14.76 -6.37
C ILE A 137 1.52 15.81 -6.07
N ILE A 138 2.06 15.84 -4.86
CA ILE A 138 3.12 16.78 -4.47
C ILE A 138 4.34 16.61 -5.38
N SER A 139 4.78 15.36 -5.59
CA SER A 139 5.93 15.03 -6.46
C SER A 139 5.71 15.47 -7.91
N THR A 140 4.47 15.39 -8.40
CA THR A 140 4.08 15.88 -9.72
C THR A 140 4.14 17.40 -9.80
N VAL A 141 3.59 18.10 -8.79
CA VAL A 141 3.63 19.58 -8.71
C VAL A 141 5.08 20.09 -8.65
N LEU A 142 5.97 19.37 -7.96
CA LEU A 142 7.40 19.67 -7.89
C LEU A 142 8.17 19.30 -9.17
N GLY A 143 7.54 18.65 -10.15
CA GLY A 143 8.18 18.25 -11.40
C GLY A 143 9.19 17.11 -11.29
N ILE A 144 9.18 16.36 -10.17
CA ILE A 144 10.11 15.25 -9.91
C ILE A 144 9.53 13.88 -10.25
N THR A 145 8.30 13.82 -10.75
CA THR A 145 7.61 12.57 -11.15
C THR A 145 6.61 12.84 -12.27
N TYR A 146 6.38 11.84 -13.13
CA TYR A 146 5.43 11.96 -14.22
C TYR A 146 3.95 12.13 -13.75
N PRO A 147 3.18 13.09 -14.31
CA PRO A 147 1.83 13.39 -13.84
C PRO A 147 0.81 12.25 -13.95
N TYR A 148 0.97 11.35 -14.94
CA TYR A 148 0.04 10.24 -15.13
C TYR A 148 0.02 9.28 -13.92
N LEU A 149 1.12 9.20 -13.16
CA LEU A 149 1.18 8.36 -11.94
C LEU A 149 0.23 8.87 -10.87
N ALA A 150 0.16 10.19 -10.65
CA ALA A 150 -0.77 10.78 -9.70
C ALA A 150 -2.23 10.54 -10.11
N PHE A 151 -2.54 10.65 -11.40
CA PHE A 151 -3.89 10.42 -11.92
C PHE A 151 -4.34 8.96 -11.76
N ILE A 152 -3.48 8.00 -12.16
CA ILE A 152 -3.76 6.57 -11.99
C ILE A 152 -3.91 6.22 -10.51
N ALA A 153 -3.02 6.74 -9.67
CA ALA A 153 -3.06 6.47 -8.24
C ALA A 153 -4.36 6.96 -7.58
N PHE A 154 -4.82 8.16 -7.95
CA PHE A 154 -6.09 8.68 -7.48
C PHE A 154 -7.27 7.78 -7.89
N ILE A 155 -7.33 7.36 -9.16
CA ILE A 155 -8.41 6.48 -9.65
C ILE A 155 -8.41 5.16 -8.87
N VAL A 156 -7.26 4.52 -8.69
CA VAL A 156 -7.17 3.25 -7.97
C VAL A 156 -7.58 3.41 -6.51
N ALA A 157 -7.10 4.44 -5.82
CA ALA A 157 -7.46 4.71 -4.43
C ALA A 157 -8.96 4.99 -4.25
N ALA A 158 -9.56 5.76 -5.16
CA ALA A 158 -10.99 6.04 -5.15
C ALA A 158 -11.82 4.77 -5.37
N ASN A 159 -11.43 3.91 -6.31
CA ASN A 159 -12.11 2.64 -6.56
C ASN A 159 -12.01 1.69 -5.36
N PHE A 160 -10.84 1.56 -4.75
CA PHE A 160 -10.67 0.73 -3.55
C PHE A 160 -11.47 1.27 -2.36
N SER A 161 -11.53 2.60 -2.20
CA SER A 161 -12.35 3.23 -1.16
C SER A 161 -13.84 2.93 -1.38
N TRP A 162 -14.31 2.98 -2.62
CA TRP A 162 -15.69 2.66 -2.97
C TRP A 162 -16.04 1.20 -2.67
N VAL A 163 -15.20 0.25 -3.10
CA VAL A 163 -15.38 -1.18 -2.81
C VAL A 163 -15.42 -1.43 -1.30
N PHE A 164 -14.50 -0.82 -0.57
CA PHE A 164 -14.43 -0.94 0.89
C PHE A 164 -15.65 -0.36 1.61
N ALA A 165 -16.17 0.78 1.14
CA ALA A 165 -17.37 1.40 1.69
C ALA A 165 -18.61 0.50 1.53
N ILE A 166 -18.81 -0.09 0.35
CA ILE A 166 -19.91 -1.04 0.10
C ILE A 166 -19.81 -2.26 1.01
N ASP A 167 -18.59 -2.77 1.24
CA ASP A 167 -18.37 -3.92 2.12
C ASP A 167 -18.76 -3.61 3.58
N ILE A 168 -18.36 -2.44 4.09
CA ILE A 168 -18.76 -1.97 5.42
C ILE A 168 -20.27 -1.79 5.53
N GLU A 169 -20.92 -1.19 4.54
CA GLU A 169 -22.37 -0.98 4.54
C GLU A 169 -23.13 -2.30 4.68
N ARG A 170 -22.71 -3.34 3.95
CA ARG A 170 -23.30 -4.68 4.05
C ARG A 170 -23.17 -5.28 5.44
N GLU A 171 -22.00 -5.15 6.08
CA GLU A 171 -21.79 -5.68 7.43
C GLU A 171 -22.66 -4.95 8.46
N ILE A 172 -22.82 -3.63 8.32
CA ILE A 172 -23.70 -2.84 9.19
C ILE A 172 -25.16 -3.30 9.04
N GLU A 173 -25.63 -3.54 7.81
CA GLU A 173 -26.99 -4.04 7.57
C GLU A 173 -27.22 -5.43 8.17
N LEU A 174 -26.24 -6.34 8.04
CA LEU A 174 -26.30 -7.69 8.61
C LEU A 174 -26.31 -7.66 10.14
N SER A 175 -25.57 -6.73 10.77
CA SER A 175 -25.55 -6.57 12.23
C SER A 175 -26.86 -6.02 12.84
N ARG A 176 -27.72 -5.41 12.01
CA ARG A 176 -28.96 -4.76 12.46
C ARG A 176 -30.17 -5.70 12.47
N ASN A 177 -30.10 -6.80 11.71
CA ASN A 177 -31.17 -7.81 11.58
C ASN A 177 -30.92 -9.01 12.49
#